data_AF-A0A8T1H1W5-F1
#
_entry.id   AF-A0A8T1H1W5-F1
#
_cell.length_a   1.000
_cell.length_b   1.000
_cell.length_c   1.000
_cell.angle_alpha   90.00
_cell.angle_beta   90.00
_cell.angle_gamma   90.00
#
_symmetry.space_group_name_H-M   'P 1'
#
loop_
_entity.id
_entity.type
_entity.pdbx_description
1 polymer ?
#
loop_
_entity_poly.entity_id
_entity_poly.type
_entity_poly.pdbx_seq_one_letter_code
_entity_poly.pdbx_strand_id
1 'polypeptide(L)'
;MTSPFHKVVRKISHKLDEYEAAVVDRYTAVGENLTQTRVRVKRSLDSQEKKLSDKLEHCEAAIVSSYTTMEEHLTQTQERLKDKLNSQERKISEKAAHLLSKPGVPKMLRDKLSGECLAIEAEPLDSQGRVNSSKESFDPQEPGKDSFDDQSTVTSDLECSYTEFHTDDAVINKARIPREKIQYKRQVIFLRTKTSF
;
A
#
# COMPACT_ATOMS: atom_id res chain seq x y z
N MET A 1 -57.93 -68.09 -7.75
CA MET A 1 -56.71 -67.65 -7.04
C MET A 1 -56.00 -66.56 -7.85
N THR A 2 -55.24 -65.66 -7.25
CA THR A 2 -54.47 -64.63 -7.99
C THR A 2 -53.29 -65.26 -8.75
N SER A 3 -53.17 -64.97 -10.06
CA SER A 3 -52.07 -65.44 -10.91
C SER A 3 -50.68 -65.13 -10.33
N PRO A 4 -49.69 -66.04 -10.46
CA PRO A 4 -48.30 -65.79 -10.05
C PRO A 4 -47.71 -64.50 -10.64
N PHE A 5 -48.00 -64.22 -11.93
CA PHE A 5 -47.55 -63.00 -12.60
C PHE A 5 -48.06 -61.73 -11.92
N HIS A 6 -49.32 -61.71 -11.47
CA HIS A 6 -49.87 -60.56 -10.74
C HIS A 6 -49.21 -60.34 -9.38
N LYS A 7 -48.72 -61.42 -8.72
CA LYS A 7 -47.92 -61.30 -7.50
C LYS A 7 -46.53 -60.73 -7.77
N VAL A 8 -45.91 -61.06 -8.91
CA VAL A 8 -44.62 -60.52 -9.33
C VAL A 8 -44.74 -59.04 -9.71
N VAL A 9 -45.70 -58.67 -10.54
CA VAL A 9 -45.95 -57.27 -10.94
C VAL A 9 -46.18 -56.38 -9.71
N ARG A 10 -46.99 -56.82 -8.74
CA ARG A 10 -47.21 -56.06 -7.49
C ARG A 10 -45.93 -55.87 -6.66
N LYS A 11 -45.05 -56.88 -6.60
CA LYS A 11 -43.74 -56.76 -5.92
C LYS A 11 -42.81 -55.79 -6.65
N ILE A 12 -42.83 -55.77 -7.97
CA ILE A 12 -42.05 -54.84 -8.78
C ILE A 12 -42.55 -53.41 -8.57
N SER A 13 -43.87 -53.16 -8.64
CA SER A 13 -44.47 -51.85 -8.37
C SER A 13 -44.05 -51.33 -7.00
N HIS A 14 -44.24 -52.12 -5.94
CA HIS A 14 -43.88 -51.71 -4.58
C HIS A 14 -42.39 -51.35 -4.44
N LYS A 15 -41.50 -52.06 -5.15
CA LYS A 15 -40.07 -51.72 -5.18
C LYS A 15 -39.75 -50.46 -5.98
N LEU A 16 -40.51 -50.15 -7.03
CA LEU A 16 -40.40 -48.85 -7.71
C LEU A 16 -40.85 -47.72 -6.78
N ASP A 17 -41.98 -47.88 -6.09
CA ASP A 17 -42.50 -46.91 -5.10
C ASP A 17 -41.45 -46.64 -3.98
N GLU A 18 -40.82 -47.70 -3.45
CA GLU A 18 -39.72 -47.61 -2.47
C GLU A 18 -38.49 -46.87 -3.04
N TYR A 19 -38.10 -47.15 -4.29
CA TYR A 19 -36.94 -46.50 -4.91
C TYR A 19 -37.21 -45.03 -5.22
N GLU A 20 -38.41 -44.67 -5.65
CA GLU A 20 -38.81 -43.29 -5.92
C GLU A 20 -38.77 -42.46 -4.63
N ALA A 21 -39.40 -42.93 -3.55
CA ALA A 21 -39.35 -42.29 -2.24
C ALA A 21 -37.89 -42.09 -1.76
N ALA A 22 -37.08 -43.16 -1.81
CA ALA A 22 -35.68 -43.08 -1.40
C ALA A 22 -34.82 -42.16 -2.30
N VAL A 23 -35.22 -41.93 -3.57
CA VAL A 23 -34.58 -40.94 -4.44
C VAL A 23 -35.00 -39.51 -4.04
N VAL A 24 -36.29 -39.26 -3.80
CA VAL A 24 -36.81 -37.97 -3.36
C VAL A 24 -36.20 -37.54 -2.02
N ASP A 25 -36.10 -38.43 -1.04
CA ASP A 25 -35.47 -38.16 0.26
C ASP A 25 -34.00 -37.75 0.09
N ARG A 26 -33.24 -38.48 -0.75
CA ARG A 26 -31.83 -38.15 -1.02
C ARG A 26 -31.67 -36.81 -1.72
N TYR A 27 -32.50 -36.48 -2.70
CA TYR A 27 -32.45 -35.16 -3.37
C TYR A 27 -32.84 -34.02 -2.42
N THR A 28 -33.82 -34.24 -1.54
CA THR A 28 -34.21 -33.27 -0.50
C THR A 28 -33.04 -33.00 0.44
N ALA A 29 -32.45 -34.05 1.03
CA ALA A 29 -31.31 -33.94 1.93
C ALA A 29 -30.08 -33.28 1.26
N VAL A 30 -29.82 -33.54 -0.03
CA VAL A 30 -28.74 -32.86 -0.78
C VAL A 30 -29.07 -31.39 -1.00
N GLY A 31 -30.31 -31.04 -1.33
CA GLY A 31 -30.77 -29.65 -1.47
C GLY A 31 -30.65 -28.84 -0.17
N GLU A 32 -31.01 -29.43 0.96
CA GLU A 32 -30.85 -28.85 2.29
C GLU A 32 -29.37 -28.64 2.65
N ASN A 33 -28.53 -29.66 2.47
CA ASN A 33 -27.09 -29.58 2.74
C ASN A 33 -26.39 -28.53 1.86
N LEU A 34 -26.76 -28.43 0.59
CA LEU A 34 -26.26 -27.40 -0.34
C LEU A 34 -26.70 -26.00 0.10
N THR A 35 -27.97 -25.84 0.52
CA THR A 35 -28.52 -24.56 1.00
C THR A 35 -27.84 -24.12 2.30
N GLN A 36 -27.71 -25.02 3.28
CA GLN A 36 -27.02 -24.77 4.54
C GLN A 36 -25.55 -24.41 4.30
N THR A 37 -24.87 -25.11 3.39
CA THR A 37 -23.47 -24.84 3.05
C THR A 37 -23.30 -23.50 2.33
N ARG A 38 -24.18 -23.15 1.38
CA ARG A 38 -24.21 -21.84 0.71
C ARG A 38 -24.37 -20.71 1.74
N VAL A 39 -25.28 -20.87 2.71
CA VAL A 39 -25.50 -19.88 3.79
C VAL A 39 -24.31 -19.79 4.73
N ARG A 40 -23.67 -20.91 5.09
CA ARG A 40 -22.44 -20.95 5.92
C ARG A 40 -21.29 -20.22 5.22
N VAL A 41 -21.04 -20.53 3.95
CA VAL A 41 -20.00 -19.88 3.14
C VAL A 41 -20.27 -18.39 2.99
N LYS A 42 -21.52 -17.98 2.68
CA LYS A 42 -21.85 -16.55 2.57
C LYS A 42 -21.53 -15.80 3.86
N ARG A 43 -22.03 -16.26 5.01
CA ARG A 43 -21.74 -15.61 6.31
C ARG A 43 -20.23 -15.52 6.61
N SER A 44 -19.45 -16.51 6.19
CA SER A 44 -18.00 -16.50 6.36
C SER A 44 -17.31 -15.45 5.46
N LEU A 45 -17.82 -15.23 4.24
CA LEU A 45 -17.35 -14.17 3.35
C LEU A 45 -17.78 -12.80 3.87
N ASP A 46 -19.07 -12.60 4.17
CA ASP A 46 -19.63 -11.37 4.74
C ASP A 46 -18.83 -10.92 5.99
N SER A 47 -18.44 -11.87 6.85
CA SER A 47 -17.64 -11.63 8.06
C SER A 47 -16.15 -11.35 7.79
N GLN A 48 -15.57 -11.88 6.71
CA GLN A 48 -14.19 -11.60 6.32
C GLN A 48 -14.09 -10.25 5.61
N GLU A 49 -15.03 -9.94 4.72
CA GLU A 49 -15.18 -8.65 4.06
C GLU A 49 -15.26 -7.52 5.08
N LYS A 50 -16.18 -7.63 6.06
CA LYS A 50 -16.24 -6.65 7.16
C LYS A 50 -14.91 -6.54 7.92
N LYS A 51 -14.29 -7.66 8.32
CA LYS A 51 -13.02 -7.65 9.07
C LYS A 51 -11.85 -7.05 8.29
N LEU A 52 -11.91 -7.03 6.96
CA LEU A 52 -10.95 -6.34 6.11
C LEU A 52 -11.28 -4.85 5.99
N SER A 53 -12.56 -4.49 5.86
CA SER A 53 -13.03 -3.09 5.88
C SER A 53 -12.68 -2.39 7.19
N ASP A 54 -13.04 -2.97 8.34
CA ASP A 54 -12.75 -2.44 9.69
C ASP A 54 -11.23 -2.21 9.90
N LYS A 55 -10.38 -3.03 9.27
CA LYS A 55 -8.92 -2.90 9.30
C LYS A 55 -8.40 -1.81 8.37
N LEU A 56 -8.96 -1.70 7.16
CA LEU A 56 -8.56 -0.72 6.17
C LEU A 56 -8.88 0.69 6.68
N GLU A 57 -10.10 0.90 7.20
CA GLU A 57 -10.52 2.14 7.86
C GLU A 57 -9.59 2.53 9.02
N HIS A 58 -9.18 1.56 9.86
CA HIS A 58 -8.22 1.81 10.93
C HIS A 58 -6.83 2.20 10.42
N CYS A 59 -6.34 1.57 9.36
CA CYS A 59 -5.07 1.94 8.73
C CYS A 59 -5.12 3.33 8.09
N GLU A 60 -6.21 3.68 7.39
CA GLU A 60 -6.41 5.02 6.81
C GLU A 60 -6.46 6.09 7.90
N ALA A 61 -7.21 5.85 8.98
CA ALA A 61 -7.27 6.77 10.12
C ALA A 61 -5.89 6.95 10.81
N ALA A 62 -5.11 5.88 10.95
CA ALA A 62 -3.75 5.95 11.51
C ALA A 62 -2.79 6.73 10.59
N ILE A 63 -2.90 6.54 9.28
CA ILE A 63 -2.11 7.28 8.27
C ILE A 63 -2.46 8.78 8.33
N VAL A 64 -3.75 9.13 8.30
CA VAL A 64 -4.21 10.53 8.41
C VAL A 64 -3.72 11.17 9.71
N SER A 65 -3.90 10.50 10.85
CA SER A 65 -3.42 10.98 12.15
C SER A 65 -1.91 11.20 12.18
N SER A 66 -1.13 10.33 11.51
CA SER A 66 0.32 10.48 11.42
C SER A 66 0.72 11.69 10.57
N TYR A 67 0.06 11.93 9.44
CA TYR A 67 0.31 13.09 8.59
C TYR A 67 -0.07 14.40 9.29
N THR A 68 -1.23 14.47 9.96
CA THR A 68 -1.63 15.65 10.74
C THR A 68 -0.64 15.96 11.87
N THR A 69 -0.21 14.94 12.63
CA THR A 69 0.79 15.12 13.71
C THR A 69 2.13 15.64 13.15
N MET A 70 2.54 15.16 11.97
CA MET A 70 3.77 15.60 11.31
C MET A 70 3.66 17.04 10.78
N GLU A 71 2.50 17.43 10.24
CA GLU A 71 2.20 18.79 9.78
C GLU A 71 2.18 19.79 10.94
N GLU A 72 1.57 19.44 12.07
CA GLU A 72 1.60 20.22 13.32
C GLU A 72 3.04 20.41 13.83
N HIS A 73 3.85 19.34 13.86
CA HIS A 73 5.25 19.45 14.29
C HIS A 73 6.11 20.28 13.31
N LEU A 74 5.87 20.16 12.00
CA LEU A 74 6.58 20.92 10.97
C LEU A 74 6.26 22.42 11.05
N THR A 75 4.98 22.77 11.16
CA THR A 75 4.52 24.16 11.27
C THR A 75 5.03 24.84 12.56
N GLN A 76 4.95 24.16 13.71
CA GLN A 76 5.55 24.63 14.97
C GLN A 76 7.08 24.82 14.85
N THR A 77 7.77 23.91 14.15
CA THR A 77 9.22 24.03 13.92
C THR A 77 9.56 25.21 13.02
N GLN A 78 8.79 25.43 11.95
CA GLN A 78 8.96 26.55 11.02
C GLN A 78 8.72 27.89 11.72
N GLU A 79 7.67 28.03 12.52
CA GLU A 79 7.40 29.23 13.33
C GLU A 79 8.54 29.50 14.32
N ARG A 80 8.99 28.48 15.06
CA ARG A 80 10.09 28.60 16.02
C ARG A 80 11.43 28.98 15.36
N LEU A 81 11.66 28.58 14.10
CA LEU A 81 12.84 28.98 13.32
C LEU A 81 12.72 30.43 12.83
N LYS A 82 11.54 30.83 12.34
CA LYS A 82 11.22 32.22 11.96
C LYS A 82 11.45 33.19 13.11
N ASP A 83 10.97 32.86 14.31
CA ASP A 83 11.17 33.71 15.50
C ASP A 83 12.62 33.79 15.96
N LYS A 84 13.38 32.68 15.86
CA LYS A 84 14.83 32.69 16.10
C LYS A 84 15.55 33.62 15.11
N LEU A 85 15.21 33.55 13.82
CA LEU A 85 15.79 34.41 12.78
C LEU A 85 15.47 35.88 13.05
N ASN A 86 14.19 36.22 13.22
CA ASN A 86 13.71 37.57 13.58
C ASN A 86 14.41 38.11 14.84
N SER A 87 14.66 37.26 15.84
CA SER A 87 15.39 37.66 17.06
C SER A 87 16.88 37.90 16.80
N GLN A 88 17.53 37.12 15.93
CA GLN A 88 18.92 37.34 15.57
C GLN A 88 19.09 38.59 14.71
N GLU A 89 18.25 38.78 13.70
CA GLU A 89 18.21 39.98 12.86
C GLU A 89 18.07 41.25 13.74
N ARG A 90 17.07 41.29 14.62
CA ARG A 90 16.88 42.41 15.56
C ARG A 90 18.13 42.66 16.41
N LYS A 91 18.74 41.62 16.99
CA LYS A 91 19.98 41.75 17.80
C LYS A 91 21.19 42.22 16.99
N ILE A 92 21.25 41.91 15.69
CA ILE A 92 22.30 42.41 14.79
C ILE A 92 22.05 43.88 14.47
N SER A 93 20.82 44.26 14.11
CA SER A 93 20.41 45.64 13.84
C SER A 93 20.57 46.56 15.05
N GLU A 94 20.19 46.10 16.25
CA GLU A 94 20.43 46.80 17.52
C GLU A 94 21.93 47.04 17.78
N LYS A 95 22.77 46.02 17.56
CA LYS A 95 24.23 46.15 17.69
C LYS A 95 24.82 47.09 16.65
N ALA A 96 24.37 47.03 15.39
CA ALA A 96 24.82 47.91 14.32
C ALA A 96 24.46 49.38 14.62
N ALA A 97 23.21 49.65 15.00
CA ALA A 97 22.76 50.97 15.41
C ALA A 97 23.56 51.50 16.62
N HIS A 98 23.77 50.68 17.66
CA HIS A 98 24.55 51.05 18.83
C HIS A 98 26.05 51.27 18.54
N LEU A 99 26.63 50.57 17.56
CA LEU A 99 28.00 50.85 17.10
C LEU A 99 28.05 52.19 16.35
N LEU A 100 27.12 52.42 15.42
CA LEU A 100 27.06 53.64 14.62
C LEU A 100 26.73 54.90 15.44
N SER A 101 26.03 54.76 16.57
CA SER A 101 25.71 55.88 17.48
C SER A 101 26.89 56.32 18.37
N LYS A 102 28.04 55.63 18.36
CA LYS A 102 29.16 55.96 19.25
C LYS A 102 29.88 57.25 18.82
N PRO A 103 30.25 58.13 19.78
CA PRO A 103 31.16 59.24 19.52
C PRO A 103 32.46 58.76 18.86
N GLY A 104 32.98 59.51 17.89
CA GLY A 104 34.19 59.18 17.14
C GLY A 104 33.99 58.33 15.87
N VAL A 105 32.83 57.67 15.68
CA VAL A 105 32.55 56.98 14.40
C VAL A 105 32.43 58.03 13.27
N PRO A 106 33.12 57.88 12.12
CA PRO A 106 33.09 58.84 11.02
C PRO A 106 31.69 59.02 10.43
N LYS A 107 31.33 60.26 10.06
CA LYS A 107 29.99 60.57 9.52
C LYS A 107 29.71 59.80 8.22
N MET A 108 30.68 59.74 7.30
CA MET A 108 30.57 58.96 6.05
C MET A 108 30.24 57.47 6.28
N LEU A 109 30.63 56.88 7.41
CA LEU A 109 30.33 55.48 7.75
C LEU A 109 28.87 55.30 8.23
N ARG A 110 28.27 56.31 8.86
CA ARG A 110 26.82 56.33 9.11
C ARG A 110 26.07 56.51 7.80
N ASP A 111 26.41 57.55 7.05
CA ASP A 111 25.67 57.97 5.86
C ASP A 111 25.66 56.85 4.78
N LYS A 112 26.77 56.12 4.61
CA LYS A 112 26.88 54.96 3.68
C LYS A 112 26.20 53.67 4.16
N LEU A 113 25.75 53.57 5.40
CA LEU A 113 25.07 52.39 5.96
C LEU A 113 23.61 52.66 6.34
N SER A 114 23.17 53.93 6.30
CA SER A 114 21.75 54.32 6.38
C SER A 114 21.07 54.43 5.01
N GLY A 115 21.83 54.44 3.92
CA GLY A 115 21.30 54.39 2.57
C GLY A 115 21.10 52.96 2.10
N GLU A 116 19.85 52.65 1.70
CA GLU A 116 19.47 51.52 0.85
C GLU A 116 19.78 50.11 1.39
N CYS A 117 18.76 49.45 1.95
CA CYS A 117 18.79 48.00 2.13
C CYS A 117 18.96 47.35 0.76
N LEU A 118 20.11 46.70 0.53
CA LEU A 118 20.37 45.95 -0.69
C LEU A 118 19.32 44.84 -0.84
N ALA A 119 18.37 45.06 -1.75
CA ALA A 119 17.41 44.04 -2.15
C ALA A 119 18.16 42.92 -2.85
N ILE A 120 18.32 41.78 -2.17
CA ILE A 120 18.83 40.55 -2.78
C ILE A 120 17.67 39.97 -3.59
N GLU A 121 17.54 40.41 -4.85
CA GLU A 121 16.64 39.77 -5.81
C GLU A 121 17.12 38.33 -6.05
N ALA A 122 16.25 37.38 -5.74
CA ALA A 122 16.51 35.96 -5.92
C ALA A 122 16.17 35.56 -7.37
N GLU A 123 17.14 35.72 -8.27
CA GLU A 123 17.09 35.21 -9.65
C GLU A 123 16.76 33.69 -9.68
N PRO A 124 15.72 33.26 -10.41
CA PRO A 124 15.35 31.85 -10.50
C PRO A 124 16.30 31.09 -11.42
N LEU A 125 17.03 30.11 -10.88
CA LEU A 125 18.04 29.32 -11.59
C LEU A 125 17.45 28.21 -12.48
N ASP A 126 16.71 28.59 -13.52
CA ASP A 126 16.28 27.69 -14.61
C ASP A 126 17.50 27.15 -15.37
N SER A 127 17.97 25.97 -14.96
CA SER A 127 19.25 25.40 -15.39
C SER A 127 19.08 24.03 -16.05
N GLN A 128 18.32 23.98 -17.15
CA GLN A 128 18.14 22.77 -17.99
C GLN A 128 19.39 22.46 -18.85
N GLY A 129 20.51 22.16 -18.18
CA GLY A 129 21.84 21.92 -18.77
C GLY A 129 22.04 20.54 -19.37
N ARG A 130 21.67 20.37 -20.65
CA ARG A 130 21.86 19.12 -21.43
C ARG A 130 23.33 18.91 -21.85
N VAL A 131 24.06 17.97 -21.23
CA VAL A 131 25.36 17.49 -21.76
C VAL A 131 25.52 15.95 -21.68
N ASN A 132 25.18 15.31 -22.80
CA ASN A 132 25.90 14.21 -23.47
C ASN A 132 26.75 13.20 -22.64
N SER A 133 26.18 12.01 -22.43
CA SER A 133 26.81 10.68 -22.70
C SER A 133 28.35 10.56 -22.68
N SER A 134 28.89 10.05 -21.57
CA SER A 134 30.15 9.28 -21.55
C SER A 134 29.83 7.79 -21.41
N LYS A 135 30.50 6.93 -22.18
CA LYS A 135 30.44 5.47 -21.99
C LYS A 135 31.48 5.07 -20.97
N GLU A 136 31.07 4.37 -19.92
CA GLU A 136 31.96 3.59 -19.07
C GLU A 136 31.33 2.22 -18.86
N SER A 137 32.10 1.17 -19.16
CA SER A 137 31.64 -0.23 -19.17
C SER A 137 32.09 -0.92 -17.90
N PHE A 138 31.14 -1.32 -17.05
CA PHE A 138 31.40 -2.23 -15.94
C PHE A 138 31.06 -3.67 -16.36
N ASP A 139 32.03 -4.57 -16.19
CA ASP A 139 31.95 -5.98 -16.53
C ASP A 139 31.71 -6.79 -15.23
N PRO A 140 30.62 -7.56 -15.10
CA PRO A 140 30.26 -8.21 -13.84
C PRO A 140 30.95 -9.58 -13.68
N GLN A 141 32.02 -9.65 -12.89
CA GLN A 141 32.72 -10.90 -12.58
C GLN A 141 32.39 -11.44 -11.17
N GLU A 142 31.51 -12.44 -11.12
CA GLU A 142 31.39 -13.41 -10.01
C GLU A 142 32.46 -14.54 -10.12
N PRO A 143 32.60 -15.46 -9.14
CA PRO A 143 32.71 -15.22 -7.69
C PRO A 143 33.81 -16.07 -7.01
N GLY A 144 34.24 -15.72 -5.79
CA GLY A 144 34.61 -16.73 -4.79
C GLY A 144 35.89 -16.58 -3.93
N LYS A 145 35.65 -16.69 -2.62
CA LYS A 145 36.35 -17.54 -1.64
C LYS A 145 37.63 -17.11 -0.89
N ASP A 146 37.39 -16.83 0.40
CA ASP A 146 37.99 -17.49 1.58
C ASP A 146 39.47 -17.20 1.98
N SER A 147 39.65 -16.38 3.03
CA SER A 147 40.62 -16.64 4.13
C SER A 147 40.33 -15.82 5.40
N PHE A 148 40.60 -16.42 6.56
CA PHE A 148 40.63 -15.88 7.93
C PHE A 148 41.75 -14.81 8.09
N ASP A 149 41.87 -13.96 9.12
CA ASP A 149 41.25 -13.82 10.48
C ASP A 149 41.37 -12.32 10.93
N ASP A 150 40.95 -11.74 12.07
CA ASP A 150 40.35 -12.14 13.38
C ASP A 150 39.47 -10.94 13.92
N GLN A 151 39.06 -10.93 15.19
CA GLN A 151 38.07 -10.07 15.84
C GLN A 151 38.50 -8.64 16.24
N SER A 152 37.55 -7.69 16.13
CA SER A 152 37.44 -6.55 17.07
C SER A 152 35.99 -6.04 17.13
N THR A 153 35.44 -5.85 18.33
CA THR A 153 34.01 -5.49 18.52
C THR A 153 33.84 -4.05 18.97
N VAL A 154 33.41 -3.17 18.05
CA VAL A 154 32.83 -1.86 18.36
C VAL A 154 31.62 -1.66 17.45
N THR A 155 30.42 -1.77 18.01
CA THR A 155 29.17 -1.58 17.27
C THR A 155 28.79 -0.10 17.19
N SER A 156 28.84 0.44 15.97
CA SER A 156 28.23 1.72 15.61
C SER A 156 27.24 1.51 14.46
N ASP A 157 26.32 2.47 14.32
CA ASP A 157 25.57 2.80 13.10
C ASP A 157 24.56 1.77 12.54
N LEU A 158 23.29 2.02 12.89
CA LEU A 158 22.20 2.27 11.94
C LEU A 158 22.19 1.45 10.62
N GLU A 159 21.74 0.19 10.69
CA GLU A 159 21.26 -0.54 9.50
C GLU A 159 19.73 -0.60 9.45
N CYS A 160 19.13 0.05 8.46
CA CYS A 160 17.72 -0.13 8.12
C CYS A 160 17.54 -1.50 7.45
N SER A 161 16.94 -2.48 8.14
CA SER A 161 16.76 -3.82 7.60
C SER A 161 15.79 -3.82 6.41
N TYR A 162 16.35 -3.83 5.20
CA TYR A 162 15.59 -3.95 3.96
C TYR A 162 15.11 -5.40 3.80
N THR A 163 13.86 -5.70 4.19
CA THR A 163 13.30 -7.04 4.08
C THR A 163 13.01 -7.39 2.62
N GLU A 164 13.91 -8.13 1.99
CA GLU A 164 13.74 -8.58 0.60
C GLU A 164 12.58 -9.59 0.48
N PHE A 165 11.59 -9.26 -0.35
CA PHE A 165 10.41 -10.10 -0.56
C PHE A 165 10.67 -11.17 -1.63
N HIS A 166 11.29 -12.28 -1.24
CA HIS A 166 11.36 -13.47 -2.11
C HIS A 166 9.99 -14.15 -2.22
N THR A 167 9.36 -14.08 -3.38
CA THR A 167 8.15 -14.85 -3.69
C THR A 167 8.50 -16.30 -4.05
N ASP A 168 8.04 -17.26 -3.24
CA ASP A 168 8.16 -18.69 -3.56
C ASP A 168 7.23 -19.08 -4.72
N ASP A 169 7.78 -19.05 -5.94
CA ASP A 169 7.11 -19.48 -7.16
C ASP A 169 6.64 -20.94 -7.14
N ALA A 170 7.22 -21.80 -6.30
CA ALA A 170 6.76 -23.19 -6.14
C ALA A 170 5.46 -23.29 -5.33
N VAL A 171 5.09 -22.27 -4.54
CA VAL A 171 3.76 -22.13 -3.93
C VAL A 171 2.79 -21.54 -4.95
N ILE A 172 3.18 -20.46 -5.65
CA ILE A 172 2.32 -19.78 -6.62
C ILE A 172 1.89 -20.72 -7.77
N ASN A 173 2.82 -21.51 -8.32
CA ASN A 173 2.50 -22.40 -9.43
C ASN A 173 1.63 -23.62 -9.02
N LYS A 174 1.57 -24.00 -7.74
CA LYS A 174 0.65 -25.05 -7.25
C LYS A 174 -0.82 -24.60 -7.23
N ALA A 175 -1.08 -23.29 -7.14
CA ALA A 175 -2.43 -22.74 -7.24
C ALA A 175 -2.91 -22.49 -8.69
N ARG A 176 -2.03 -22.72 -9.68
CA ARG A 176 -2.25 -22.30 -11.08
C ARG A 176 -3.01 -23.37 -11.87
N ILE A 177 -4.29 -23.10 -12.16
CA ILE A 177 -5.11 -23.97 -13.02
C ILE A 177 -4.47 -24.09 -14.42
N PRO A 178 -4.19 -25.31 -14.93
CA PRO A 178 -3.65 -25.49 -16.27
C PRO A 178 -4.57 -24.93 -17.36
N ARG A 179 -4.05 -24.01 -18.18
CA ARG A 179 -4.83 -23.28 -19.21
C ARG A 179 -5.46 -24.18 -20.27
N GLU A 180 -4.94 -25.38 -20.48
CA GLU A 180 -5.36 -26.34 -21.50
C GLU A 180 -6.80 -26.86 -21.31
N LYS A 181 -7.38 -26.73 -20.11
CA LYS A 181 -8.77 -27.16 -19.85
C LYS A 181 -9.85 -26.11 -20.15
N ILE A 182 -9.48 -24.91 -20.62
CA ILE A 182 -10.44 -23.85 -20.98
C ILE A 182 -10.89 -24.00 -22.44
N GLN A 183 -11.58 -25.10 -22.77
CA GLN A 183 -12.22 -25.26 -24.07
C GLN A 183 -13.57 -24.52 -24.14
N TYR A 184 -13.56 -23.42 -24.89
CA TYR A 184 -14.71 -22.73 -25.52
C TYR A 184 -16.11 -22.84 -24.86
N LYS A 185 -16.41 -21.89 -23.96
CA LYS A 185 -17.76 -21.31 -23.82
C LYS A 185 -17.75 -19.78 -23.84
N ARG A 186 -17.19 -19.20 -24.91
CA ARG A 186 -17.45 -17.79 -25.27
C ARG A 186 -18.82 -17.69 -25.97
N GLN A 187 -19.90 -17.51 -25.21
CA GLN A 187 -21.14 -16.95 -25.74
C GLN A 187 -21.78 -15.96 -24.76
N VAL A 188 -22.00 -14.74 -25.27
CA VAL A 188 -23.08 -13.81 -24.93
C VAL A 188 -23.40 -13.57 -23.45
N ILE A 189 -22.73 -12.58 -22.85
CA ILE A 189 -23.44 -11.40 -22.29
C ILE A 189 -22.64 -10.15 -22.65
N PHE A 190 -23.23 -9.27 -23.46
CA PHE A 190 -22.80 -7.88 -23.62
C PHE A 190 -24.06 -7.03 -23.87
N LEU A 191 -24.04 -5.76 -23.46
CA LEU A 191 -25.12 -4.76 -23.63
C LEU A 191 -26.48 -5.08 -22.97
N ARG A 192 -26.65 -4.62 -21.72
CA ARG A 192 -27.86 -3.86 -21.35
C ARG A 192 -27.59 -2.86 -20.22
N THR A 193 -27.15 -1.66 -20.59
CA THR A 193 -27.12 -0.47 -19.72
C THR A 193 -27.76 0.71 -20.45
N LYS A 194 -28.22 1.71 -19.68
CA LYS A 194 -28.93 2.92 -20.13
C LYS A 194 -30.32 2.71 -20.75
N THR A 195 -31.33 2.84 -19.90
CA THR A 195 -32.46 3.74 -20.20
C THR A 195 -33.08 4.18 -18.86
N SER A 196 -32.78 5.41 -18.46
CA SER A 196 -33.39 6.08 -17.32
C SER A 196 -33.80 7.47 -17.78
N PHE A 197 -35.06 7.61 -18.19
CA PHE A 197 -35.90 8.81 -18.19
C PHE A 197 -37.30 8.40 -18.66
#